data_AF-A0A7C5L3I8-F1
#
_entry.id   AF-A0A7C5L3I8-F1
#
_cell.length_a   1.000
_cell.length_b   1.000
_cell.length_c   1.000
_cell.angle_alpha   90.00
_cell.angle_beta   90.00
_cell.angle_gamma   90.00
#
_symmetry.space_group_name_H-M   'P 1'
#
loop_
_entity.id
_entity.type
_entity.pdbx_description
1 polymer ?
#
loop_
_entity_poly.entity_id
_entity_poly.type
_entity_poly.pdbx_seq_one_letter_code
_entity_poly.pdbx_strand_id
1 'polypeptide(L)'
;MFTEEKPSKLGDIMTALNDPRLPIYSYDFEDFDNHPYFRAARNYPLITYYEQKFMEAEALMMTGGDDAAIHDAFMEGVTSSFDYISATTPFASDSLHMVFDSLSMDYMAAIDPGEGNVTMEDIMTQKYIAMYTEPEVYNDWRRTNIPELTPNSGSTIPYRFPYPSSELTLNLNTPPVDGLDAITDPANKVWWDIN
;
A
#
# COMPACT_ATOMS: atom_id res chain seq x y z
N MET A 1 -20.28 19.19 -6.38
CA MET A 1 -20.57 18.65 -5.04
C MET A 1 -20.46 17.14 -5.17
N PHE A 2 -19.30 16.57 -4.86
CA PHE A 2 -19.12 15.12 -4.87
C PHE A 2 -19.70 14.59 -3.56
N THR A 3 -21.01 14.37 -3.52
CA THR A 3 -21.75 14.00 -2.29
C THR A 3 -21.82 12.48 -2.06
N GLU A 4 -20.92 11.73 -2.67
CA GLU A 4 -20.84 10.28 -2.46
C GLU A 4 -19.36 9.97 -2.28
N GLU A 5 -18.90 9.91 -1.03
CA GLU A 5 -17.68 9.18 -0.69
C GLU A 5 -17.91 7.77 -1.19
N LYS A 6 -17.42 7.45 -2.39
CA LYS A 6 -17.26 6.04 -2.75
C LYS A 6 -16.19 5.51 -1.79
N PRO A 7 -16.51 4.57 -0.90
CA PRO A 7 -15.53 4.02 0.01
C PRO A 7 -14.36 3.47 -0.81
N SER A 8 -13.15 3.90 -0.45
CA SER A 8 -11.94 3.32 -1.02
C SER A 8 -11.68 1.99 -0.31
N LYS A 9 -11.17 0.99 -1.03
CA LYS A 9 -10.79 -0.30 -0.40
C LYS A 9 -9.85 -0.10 0.79
N LEU A 10 -8.91 0.84 0.67
CA LEU A 10 -8.02 1.21 1.77
C LEU A 10 -8.81 1.72 2.98
N GLY A 11 -9.74 2.64 2.78
CA GLY A 11 -10.62 3.15 3.85
C GLY A 11 -11.45 2.05 4.52
N ASP A 12 -11.98 1.11 3.73
CA ASP A 12 -12.74 -0.03 4.27
C ASP A 12 -11.86 -0.95 5.15
N ILE A 13 -10.65 -1.29 4.68
CA ILE A 13 -9.69 -2.09 5.44
C ILE A 13 -9.33 -1.39 6.75
N MET A 14 -8.96 -0.11 6.67
CA MET A 14 -8.53 0.67 7.83
C MET A 14 -9.68 0.85 8.84
N THR A 15 -10.91 1.04 8.36
CA THR A 15 -12.10 1.12 9.23
C THR A 15 -12.33 -0.22 9.94
N ALA A 16 -12.25 -1.34 9.21
CA ALA A 16 -12.43 -2.67 9.79
C ALA A 16 -11.37 -3.00 10.85
N LEU A 17 -10.14 -2.52 10.66
CA LEU A 17 -9.03 -2.73 11.59
C LEU A 17 -8.95 -1.68 12.72
N ASN A 18 -9.81 -0.66 12.72
CA ASN A 18 -9.72 0.51 13.59
C ASN A 18 -8.33 1.19 13.53
N ASP A 19 -7.79 1.36 12.33
CA ASP A 19 -6.45 1.89 12.11
C ASP A 19 -6.36 3.40 12.42
N PRO A 20 -5.50 3.85 13.35
CA PRO A 20 -5.40 5.25 13.75
C PRO A 20 -4.79 6.15 12.67
N ARG A 21 -4.22 5.60 11.59
CA ARG A 21 -3.75 6.37 10.43
C ARG A 21 -4.91 6.84 9.54
N LEU A 22 -6.12 6.27 9.68
CA LEU A 22 -7.26 6.57 8.82
C LEU A 22 -7.58 8.06 8.76
N PRO A 23 -7.74 8.81 9.87
CA PRO A 23 -8.05 10.24 9.82
C PRO A 23 -6.95 11.10 9.16
N ILE A 24 -5.72 10.59 9.11
CA ILE A 24 -4.59 11.26 8.46
C ILE A 24 -4.62 11.00 6.95
N TYR A 25 -5.05 9.81 6.53
CA TYR A 25 -5.11 9.41 5.12
C TYR A 25 -6.39 9.87 4.42
N SER A 26 -7.49 9.98 5.17
CA SER A 26 -8.79 10.45 4.69
C SER A 26 -9.01 11.94 4.99
N TYR A 27 -7.94 12.73 4.99
CA TYR A 27 -8.04 14.16 5.28
C TYR A 27 -8.88 14.86 4.21
N ASP A 28 -9.67 15.85 4.63
CA ASP A 28 -10.56 16.57 3.72
C ASP A 28 -9.77 17.41 2.71
N PHE A 29 -10.22 17.40 1.46
CA PHE A 29 -9.66 18.20 0.37
C PHE A 29 -10.15 19.66 0.38
N GLU A 30 -10.99 20.06 1.33
CA GLU A 30 -11.39 21.46 1.49
C GLU A 30 -10.26 22.36 2.06
N ASP A 31 -9.27 21.79 2.75
CA ASP A 31 -8.12 22.50 3.32
C ASP A 31 -6.78 21.99 2.74
N PHE A 32 -6.46 22.46 1.53
CA PHE A 32 -5.21 22.13 0.84
C PHE A 32 -3.96 22.64 1.57
N ASP A 33 -4.06 23.75 2.29
CA ASP A 33 -2.90 24.37 2.95
C ASP A 33 -2.44 23.55 4.16
N ASN A 34 -3.34 22.81 4.81
CA ASN A 34 -3.05 21.95 5.95
C ASN A 34 -3.08 20.44 5.64
N HIS A 35 -3.25 20.04 4.37
CA HIS A 35 -3.31 18.62 4.04
C HIS A 35 -1.98 17.91 4.37
N PRO A 36 -1.99 16.77 5.10
CA PRO A 36 -0.77 16.09 5.56
C PRO A 36 0.13 15.61 4.41
N TYR A 37 -0.48 15.12 3.32
CA TYR A 37 0.23 14.63 2.12
C TYR A 37 0.29 15.58 0.92
N PHE A 38 -0.76 16.34 0.60
CA PHE A 38 -0.82 17.22 -0.58
C PHE A 38 -0.33 18.64 -0.29
N ARG A 39 0.90 18.75 0.24
CA ARG A 39 1.56 20.03 0.56
C ARG A 39 2.82 20.24 -0.27
N ALA A 40 3.20 21.50 -0.43
CA ALA A 40 4.46 21.86 -1.08
C ALA A 40 5.67 21.27 -0.31
N ALA A 41 6.71 20.88 -1.05
CA ALA A 41 7.94 20.31 -0.49
C ALA A 41 7.76 19.06 0.40
N ARG A 42 6.67 18.29 0.19
CA ARG A 42 6.55 16.96 0.80
C ARG A 42 7.74 16.08 0.36
N ASN A 43 8.30 15.35 1.31
CA ASN A 43 9.26 14.29 1.03
C ASN A 43 8.56 13.08 0.40
N TYR A 44 9.08 12.62 -0.74
CA TYR A 44 8.67 11.39 -1.41
C TYR A 44 9.84 10.40 -1.33
N PRO A 45 9.88 9.53 -0.32
CA PRO A 45 10.95 8.55 -0.18
C PRO A 45 10.83 7.52 -1.31
N LEU A 46 11.96 7.18 -1.93
CA LEU A 46 11.99 6.14 -2.97
C LEU A 46 11.99 4.73 -2.39
N ILE A 47 12.60 4.56 -1.21
CA ILE A 47 12.63 3.32 -0.44
C ILE A 47 12.50 3.73 1.03
N THR A 48 11.65 3.02 1.76
CA THR A 48 11.41 3.30 3.18
C THR A 48 11.82 2.13 4.06
N TYR A 49 12.09 2.41 5.34
CA TYR A 49 12.48 1.36 6.28
C TYR A 49 11.32 0.40 6.58
N TYR A 50 10.08 0.91 6.69
CA TYR A 50 8.91 0.05 6.86
C TYR A 50 8.70 -0.87 5.65
N GLU A 51 8.89 -0.36 4.43
CA GLU A 51 8.85 -1.18 3.21
C GLU A 51 9.92 -2.27 3.23
N GLN A 52 11.16 -1.93 3.61
CA GLN A 52 12.25 -2.90 3.76
C GLN A 52 11.87 -4.01 4.74
N LYS A 53 11.22 -3.67 5.85
CA LYS A 53 10.84 -4.63 6.88
C LYS A 53 9.73 -5.57 6.44
N PHE A 54 8.75 -5.07 5.68
CA PHE A 54 7.77 -5.96 5.05
C PHE A 54 8.40 -6.87 3.99
N MET A 55 9.37 -6.37 3.20
CA MET A 55 10.14 -7.21 2.27
C MET A 55 10.96 -8.28 3.00
N GLU A 56 11.54 -7.96 4.16
CA GLU A 56 12.26 -8.90 5.01
C GLU A 56 11.32 -9.99 5.56
N ALA A 57 10.17 -9.62 6.13
CA ALA A 57 9.17 -10.56 6.62
C ALA A 57 8.69 -11.51 5.52
N GLU A 58 8.40 -10.96 4.34
CA GLU A 58 8.02 -11.74 3.18
C GLU A 58 9.13 -12.70 2.73
N ALA A 59 10.37 -12.20 2.59
CA ALA A 59 11.49 -13.01 2.14
C ALA A 59 11.78 -14.17 3.12
N LEU A 60 11.71 -13.91 4.43
CA LEU A 60 11.83 -14.94 5.46
C LEU A 60 10.72 -15.99 5.30
N MET A 61 9.46 -15.57 5.17
CA MET A 61 8.34 -16.49 4.98
C MET A 61 8.51 -17.36 3.73
N MET A 62 8.93 -16.77 2.61
CA MET A 62 9.12 -17.50 1.35
C MET A 62 10.34 -18.43 1.33
N THR A 63 11.34 -18.17 2.18
CA THR A 63 12.58 -18.95 2.22
C THR A 63 12.64 -19.95 3.39
N GLY A 64 11.57 -20.03 4.19
CA GLY A 64 11.51 -20.91 5.36
C GLY A 64 12.38 -20.40 6.51
N GLY A 65 12.41 -19.07 6.70
CA GLY A 65 13.00 -18.41 7.85
C GLY A 65 12.32 -18.78 9.17
N ASP A 66 12.95 -18.37 10.27
CA ASP A 66 12.46 -18.62 11.62
C ASP A 66 11.17 -17.83 11.92
N ASP A 67 10.22 -18.45 12.61
CA ASP A 67 8.91 -17.87 12.90
C ASP A 67 9.00 -16.58 13.73
N ALA A 68 9.95 -16.50 14.67
CA ALA A 68 10.19 -15.30 15.45
C ALA A 68 10.76 -14.19 14.57
N ALA A 69 11.68 -14.51 13.64
CA ALA A 69 12.24 -13.52 12.73
C ALA A 69 11.19 -12.96 11.75
N ILE A 70 10.26 -13.79 11.27
CA ILE A 70 9.14 -13.35 10.41
C ILE A 70 8.24 -12.38 11.18
N HIS A 71 7.88 -12.76 12.42
CA HIS A 71 7.06 -11.96 13.32
C HIS A 71 7.70 -10.63 13.68
N ASP A 72 8.97 -10.64 14.10
CA ASP A 72 9.72 -9.43 14.43
C ASP A 72 9.80 -8.48 13.23
N ALA A 73 10.10 -8.99 12.03
CA ALA A 73 10.16 -8.17 10.82
C ALA A 73 8.79 -7.58 10.44
N PHE A 74 7.71 -8.34 10.59
CA PHE A 74 6.35 -7.88 10.36
C PHE A 74 5.97 -6.75 11.32
N MET A 75 6.15 -6.97 12.63
CA MET A 75 5.79 -5.98 13.67
C MET A 75 6.68 -4.74 13.59
N GLU A 76 7.96 -4.87 13.25
CA GLU A 76 8.86 -3.73 13.01
C GLU A 76 8.44 -2.93 11.77
N GLY A 77 7.93 -3.58 10.71
CA GLY A 77 7.35 -2.89 9.55
C GLY A 77 6.13 -2.05 9.91
N VAL A 78 5.23 -2.59 10.73
CA VAL A 78 4.08 -1.83 11.25
C VAL A 78 4.53 -0.68 12.14
N THR A 79 5.40 -0.96 13.11
CA THR A 79 5.90 0.02 14.08
C THR A 79 6.59 1.19 13.37
N SER A 80 7.51 0.91 12.45
CA SER A 80 8.24 1.96 11.72
C SER A 80 7.35 2.78 10.77
N SER A 81 6.21 2.24 10.32
CA SER A 81 5.20 3.03 9.58
C SER A 81 4.52 4.04 10.50
N PHE A 82 4.17 3.65 11.73
CA PHE A 82 3.63 4.57 12.73
C PHE A 82 4.66 5.62 13.15
N ASP A 83 5.90 5.21 13.42
CA ASP A 83 6.99 6.13 13.77
C ASP A 83 7.22 7.17 12.66
N TYR A 84 7.14 6.76 11.39
CA TYR A 84 7.26 7.68 10.27
C TYR A 84 6.15 8.74 10.29
N ILE A 85 4.89 8.35 10.50
CA ILE A 85 3.77 9.28 10.57
C ILE A 85 3.91 10.20 11.79
N SER A 86 4.20 9.63 12.95
CA SER A 86 4.43 10.34 14.22
C SER A 86 5.53 11.40 14.08
N ALA A 87 6.60 11.11 13.33
CA ALA A 87 7.72 12.02 13.13
C ALA A 87 7.53 13.05 12.00
N THR A 88 6.73 12.77 10.98
CA THR A 88 6.68 13.58 9.74
C THR A 88 5.36 14.32 9.50
N THR A 89 4.29 13.90 10.18
CA THR A 89 2.97 14.50 10.07
C THR A 89 2.83 15.64 11.07
N PRO A 90 2.43 16.85 10.65
CA PRO A 90 2.17 17.93 11.57
C PRO A 90 0.84 17.67 12.31
N PHE A 91 0.91 17.46 13.62
CA PHE A 91 -0.27 17.39 14.48
C PHE A 91 -0.67 18.80 14.94
N ALA A 92 -1.98 19.04 15.10
CA ALA A 92 -2.48 20.35 15.54
C ALA A 92 -2.11 20.69 17.00
N SER A 93 -1.70 19.70 17.80
CA SER A 93 -1.17 19.90 19.16
C SER A 93 -0.40 18.66 19.64
N ASP A 94 0.50 18.86 20.62
CA ASP A 94 1.21 17.77 21.30
C ASP A 94 0.24 16.74 21.92
N SER A 95 -0.91 17.20 22.44
CA SER A 95 -1.92 16.29 23.00
C SER A 95 -2.53 15.36 21.95
N LEU A 96 -2.78 15.86 20.72
CA LEU A 96 -3.27 15.02 19.62
C LEU A 96 -2.20 14.06 19.12
N HIS A 97 -0.94 14.48 19.12
CA HIS A 97 0.20 13.61 18.83
C HIS A 97 0.28 12.45 19.84
N MET A 98 0.23 12.75 21.15
CA MET A 98 0.23 11.72 22.19
C MET A 98 -0.96 10.76 22.10
N VAL A 99 -2.14 11.26 21.70
CA VAL A 99 -3.31 10.41 21.46
C VAL A 99 -3.05 9.46 20.28
N PHE A 100 -2.46 9.95 19.19
CA PHE A 100 -2.10 9.11 18.05
C PHE A 100 -1.10 8.02 18.45
N ASP A 101 -0.04 8.34 19.20
CA ASP A 101 0.94 7.36 19.66
C ASP A 101 0.28 6.30 20.56
N SER A 102 -0.61 6.71 21.46
CA SER A 102 -1.39 5.78 22.31
C SER A 102 -2.27 4.84 21.49
N LEU A 103 -3.01 5.36 20.51
CA LEU A 103 -3.86 4.54 19.66
C LEU A 103 -3.04 3.60 18.76
N SER A 104 -1.84 4.04 18.35
CA SER A 104 -0.91 3.22 17.57
C SER A 104 -0.45 1.99 18.36
N MET A 105 -0.16 2.16 19.66
CA MET A 105 0.16 1.03 20.54
C MET A 105 -1.00 0.04 20.68
N ASP A 106 -2.21 0.54 20.89
CA ASP A 106 -3.41 -0.30 21.00
C ASP A 106 -3.68 -1.06 19.69
N TYR A 107 -3.52 -0.39 18.54
CA TYR A 107 -3.65 -0.99 17.23
C TYR A 107 -2.61 -2.09 16.99
N MET A 108 -1.33 -1.83 17.28
CA MET A 108 -0.26 -2.82 17.11
C MET A 108 -0.50 -4.07 17.97
N ALA A 109 -0.99 -3.90 19.20
CA ALA A 109 -1.35 -5.03 20.05
C ALA A 109 -2.57 -5.81 19.51
N ALA A 110 -3.51 -5.14 18.83
CA ALA A 110 -4.71 -5.77 18.28
C ALA A 110 -4.46 -6.56 16.98
N ILE A 111 -3.53 -6.10 16.14
CA ILE A 111 -3.20 -6.73 14.86
C ILE A 111 -2.08 -7.76 14.95
N ASP A 112 -1.40 -7.87 16.09
CA ASP A 112 -0.32 -8.83 16.31
C ASP A 112 -0.86 -10.28 16.24
N PRO A 113 -0.49 -11.07 15.21
CA PRO A 113 -0.94 -12.45 15.09
C PRO A 113 -0.19 -13.40 16.05
N GLY A 114 0.95 -12.96 16.60
CA GLY A 114 1.90 -13.76 17.36
C GLY A 114 2.88 -14.56 16.50
N GLU A 115 3.97 -15.00 17.13
CA GLU A 115 5.00 -15.86 16.52
C GLU A 115 4.38 -17.11 15.87
N GLY A 116 4.81 -17.42 14.65
CA GLY A 116 4.35 -18.60 13.89
C GLY A 116 2.96 -18.48 13.27
N ASN A 117 2.25 -17.37 13.49
CA ASN A 117 0.90 -17.15 12.95
C ASN A 117 0.83 -16.04 11.90
N VAL A 118 1.94 -15.33 11.63
CA VAL A 118 1.99 -14.31 10.58
C VAL A 118 1.70 -14.96 9.23
N THR A 119 0.79 -14.37 8.46
CA THR A 119 0.45 -14.83 7.11
C THR A 119 0.91 -13.83 6.05
N MET A 120 0.96 -14.28 4.79
CA MET A 120 1.19 -13.39 3.65
C MET A 120 0.10 -12.31 3.54
N GLU A 121 -1.14 -12.63 3.91
CA GLU A 121 -2.24 -11.66 3.94
C GLU A 121 -1.96 -10.55 4.96
N ASP A 122 -1.44 -10.89 6.15
CA ASP A 122 -1.07 -9.90 7.17
C ASP A 122 0.02 -8.97 6.66
N ILE A 123 1.13 -9.54 6.14
CA ILE A 123 2.29 -8.79 5.64
C ILE A 123 1.85 -7.83 4.53
N MET A 124 1.15 -8.33 3.51
CA MET A 124 0.80 -7.53 2.35
C MET A 124 -0.32 -6.52 2.66
N THR A 125 -1.24 -6.84 3.55
CA THR A 125 -2.28 -5.89 3.99
C THR A 125 -1.66 -4.73 4.78
N GLN A 126 -0.78 -5.01 5.74
CA GLN A 126 -0.11 -3.93 6.49
C GLN A 126 0.86 -3.13 5.61
N LYS A 127 1.56 -3.77 4.67
CA LYS A 127 2.37 -3.08 3.65
C LYS A 127 1.51 -2.16 2.78
N TYR A 128 0.34 -2.63 2.32
CA TYR A 128 -0.61 -1.83 1.54
C TYR A 128 -1.06 -0.56 2.28
N ILE A 129 -1.31 -0.64 3.59
CA ILE A 129 -1.65 0.52 4.42
C ILE A 129 -0.44 1.43 4.64
N ALA A 130 0.72 0.86 4.95
CA ALA A 130 1.94 1.62 5.23
C ALA A 130 2.45 2.40 4.01
N MET A 131 2.27 1.86 2.82
CA MET A 131 2.72 2.44 1.55
C MET A 131 1.68 3.35 0.89
N TYR A 132 0.82 3.99 1.69
CA TYR A 132 -0.13 4.97 1.19
C TYR A 132 0.58 6.07 0.37
N THR A 133 0.03 6.36 -0.82
CA THR A 133 0.59 7.25 -1.87
C THR A 133 1.82 6.76 -2.63
N GLU A 134 2.32 5.56 -2.35
CA GLU A 134 3.43 4.97 -3.11
C GLU A 134 2.92 4.08 -4.25
N PRO A 135 3.55 4.11 -5.45
CA PRO A 135 3.06 3.36 -6.60
C PRO A 135 3.33 1.85 -6.50
N GLU A 136 4.26 1.43 -5.63
CA GLU A 136 4.68 0.03 -5.52
C GLU A 136 3.57 -0.88 -5.01
N VAL A 137 2.57 -0.35 -4.28
CA VAL A 137 1.39 -1.11 -3.83
C VAL A 137 0.63 -1.78 -4.96
N TYR A 138 0.62 -1.18 -6.16
CA TYR A 138 0.00 -1.79 -7.33
C TYR A 138 0.83 -2.94 -7.87
N ASN A 139 2.16 -2.85 -7.78
CA ASN A 139 3.03 -3.95 -8.18
C ASN A 139 2.94 -5.11 -7.19
N ASP A 140 2.96 -4.82 -5.91
CA ASP A 140 2.70 -5.79 -4.86
C ASP A 140 1.36 -6.51 -5.06
N TRP A 141 0.28 -5.77 -5.29
CA TRP A 141 -1.03 -6.35 -5.57
C TRP A 141 -1.01 -7.25 -6.80
N ARG A 142 -0.35 -6.88 -7.90
CA ARG A 142 -0.27 -7.73 -9.10
C ARG A 142 0.50 -9.04 -8.85
N ARG A 143 1.45 -9.03 -7.90
CA ARG A 143 2.27 -10.20 -7.54
C ARG A 143 1.59 -11.13 -6.53
N THR A 144 0.72 -10.60 -5.67
CA THR A 144 0.13 -11.37 -4.55
C THR A 144 -1.40 -11.49 -4.62
N ASN A 145 -2.06 -10.60 -5.35
CA ASN A 145 -3.51 -10.35 -5.33
C ASN A 145 -4.04 -9.89 -3.96
N ILE A 146 -3.18 -9.26 -3.15
CA ILE A 146 -3.49 -8.80 -1.79
C ILE A 146 -3.33 -7.27 -1.72
N PRO A 147 -4.30 -6.53 -1.17
CA PRO A 147 -5.62 -7.00 -0.73
C PRO A 147 -6.52 -7.37 -1.92
N GLU A 148 -7.62 -8.08 -1.68
CA GLU A 148 -8.60 -8.36 -2.74
C GLU A 148 -9.25 -7.05 -3.23
N LEU A 149 -9.03 -6.73 -4.51
CA LEU A 149 -9.53 -5.53 -5.18
C LEU A 149 -10.66 -5.86 -6.15
N THR A 150 -11.66 -4.98 -6.22
CA THR A 150 -12.73 -5.03 -7.22
C THR A 150 -12.50 -3.96 -8.29
N PRO A 151 -12.61 -4.30 -9.60
CA PRO A 151 -12.53 -3.30 -10.65
C PRO A 151 -13.64 -2.25 -10.49
N ASN A 152 -13.29 -0.96 -10.57
CA ASN A 152 -14.28 0.13 -10.59
C ASN A 152 -15.19 0.07 -11.84
N SER A 153 -14.68 -0.46 -12.95
CA SER A 153 -15.43 -0.69 -14.19
C SER A 153 -14.83 -1.87 -14.95
N GLY A 154 -15.65 -2.52 -15.77
CA GLY A 154 -15.26 -3.73 -16.49
C GLY A 154 -15.13 -4.95 -15.56
N SER A 155 -14.45 -5.99 -16.04
CA SER A 155 -14.26 -7.25 -15.32
C SER A 155 -12.86 -7.43 -14.74
N THR A 156 -11.90 -6.58 -15.10
CA THR A 156 -10.47 -6.82 -14.88
C THR A 156 -9.77 -5.51 -14.50
N ILE A 157 -8.98 -5.53 -13.43
CA ILE A 157 -8.03 -4.45 -13.13
C ILE A 157 -6.87 -4.57 -14.12
N PRO A 158 -6.43 -3.49 -14.78
CA PRO A 158 -5.33 -3.55 -15.74
C PRO A 158 -4.07 -4.17 -15.15
N TYR A 159 -3.28 -4.85 -15.98
CA TYR A 159 -2.01 -5.49 -15.61
C TYR A 159 -0.78 -4.63 -15.90
N ARG A 160 -0.86 -3.67 -16.83
CA ARG A 160 0.26 -2.81 -17.24
C ARG A 160 -0.22 -1.60 -18.01
N PHE A 161 0.70 -0.69 -18.33
CA PHE A 161 0.47 0.37 -19.31
C PHE A 161 0.70 -0.13 -20.74
N PRO A 162 -0.03 0.44 -21.74
CA PRO A 162 0.22 0.14 -23.14
C PRO A 162 1.53 0.77 -23.59
N TYR A 163 2.09 0.25 -24.69
CA TYR A 163 3.19 0.95 -25.36
C TYR A 163 2.66 2.27 -25.96
N PRO A 164 3.48 3.33 -26.01
CA PRO A 164 3.09 4.56 -26.69
C PRO A 164 2.95 4.31 -28.19
N SER A 165 1.99 5.00 -28.82
CA SER A 165 1.71 4.85 -30.26
C SER A 165 2.91 5.13 -31.17
N SER A 166 3.83 5.99 -30.73
CA SER A 166 5.09 6.24 -31.44
C SER A 166 6.00 5.01 -31.49
N GLU A 167 6.09 4.22 -30.41
CA GLU A 167 6.90 3.00 -30.41
C GLU A 167 6.31 1.93 -31.33
N LEU A 168 4.98 1.81 -31.37
CA LEU A 168 4.28 0.87 -32.26
C LEU A 168 4.46 1.24 -33.74
N THR A 169 4.58 2.53 -34.07
CA THR A 169 4.65 3.01 -35.46
C THR A 169 6.08 3.22 -35.97
N LEU A 170 7.02 3.59 -35.09
CA LEU A 170 8.39 3.96 -35.48
C LEU A 170 9.41 2.85 -35.21
N ASN A 171 9.09 1.88 -34.35
CA ASN A 171 10.00 0.79 -33.99
C ASN A 171 9.37 -0.58 -34.31
N LEU A 172 9.84 -1.20 -35.40
CA LEU A 172 9.33 -2.49 -35.89
C LEU A 172 9.57 -3.68 -34.94
N ASN A 173 10.39 -3.50 -33.89
CA ASN A 173 10.64 -4.52 -32.87
C ASN A 173 9.70 -4.40 -31.66
N THR A 174 8.84 -3.38 -31.61
CA THR A 174 7.86 -3.24 -30.52
C THR A 174 6.87 -4.41 -30.59
N PRO A 175 6.58 -5.10 -29.46
CA PRO A 175 5.57 -6.15 -29.43
C PRO A 175 4.23 -5.63 -29.99
N PRO A 176 3.58 -6.34 -30.92
CA PRO A 176 2.40 -5.86 -31.64
C PRO A 176 1.12 -6.04 -30.80
N VAL A 177 1.17 -5.57 -29.55
CA VAL A 177 0.05 -5.62 -28.60
C VAL A 177 -0.40 -4.19 -28.34
N ASP A 178 -1.65 -3.88 -28.70
CA ASP A 178 -2.25 -2.55 -28.62
C ASP A 178 -3.65 -2.62 -27.99
N GLY A 179 -4.20 -1.47 -27.60
CA GLY A 179 -5.56 -1.32 -27.12
C GLY A 179 -5.80 -1.93 -25.74
N LEU A 180 -7.05 -2.32 -25.51
CA LEU A 180 -7.49 -2.89 -24.22
C LEU A 180 -6.83 -4.25 -23.95
N ASP A 181 -6.60 -5.05 -24.99
CA ASP A 181 -5.97 -6.37 -24.86
C ASP A 181 -4.54 -6.28 -24.35
N ALA A 182 -3.80 -5.21 -24.69
CA ALA A 182 -2.46 -4.97 -24.17
C ALA A 182 -2.40 -4.76 -22.65
N ILE A 183 -3.53 -4.38 -22.04
CA ILE A 183 -3.59 -4.00 -20.63
C ILE A 183 -4.48 -4.91 -19.77
N THR A 184 -5.42 -5.66 -20.35
CA THR A 184 -6.34 -6.55 -19.58
C THR A 184 -6.31 -8.02 -19.98
N ASP A 185 -5.61 -8.41 -21.04
CA ASP A 185 -5.47 -9.83 -21.39
C ASP A 185 -4.47 -10.51 -20.42
N PRO A 186 -4.85 -11.60 -19.74
CA PRO A 186 -3.93 -12.39 -18.91
C PRO A 186 -2.67 -12.87 -19.64
N ALA A 187 -2.72 -13.04 -20.96
CA ALA A 187 -1.54 -13.38 -21.77
C ALA A 187 -0.48 -12.26 -21.81
N ASN A 188 -0.88 -11.03 -21.46
CA ASN A 188 -0.03 -9.84 -21.45
C ASN A 188 0.39 -9.39 -20.04
N LYS A 189 0.16 -10.25 -19.02
CA LYS A 189 0.70 -10.08 -17.67
C LYS A 189 2.22 -9.91 -17.71
N VAL A 190 2.74 -9.14 -16.75
CA VAL A 190 4.18 -9.02 -16.54
C VAL A 190 4.68 -10.30 -15.86
N TRP A 191 5.93 -10.70 -16.11
CA TRP A 191 6.44 -12.03 -15.71
C TRP A 191 6.38 -12.34 -14.20
N TRP A 192 6.26 -11.31 -13.38
CA TRP A 192 6.18 -11.41 -11.92
C TRP A 192 4.74 -11.32 -11.40
N ASP A 193 3.77 -11.01 -12.26
CA ASP A 193 2.36 -11.05 -11.89
C ASP A 193 1.97 -12.50 -11.55
N ILE A 194 1.11 -12.69 -10.56
CA ILE A 194 0.62 -14.03 -10.20
C ILE A 194 -0.24 -14.61 -11.34
N ASN A 195 -0.08 -15.90 -11.63
CA ASN A 195 -0.79 -16.59 -12.72
C ASN A 195 -2.27 -16.79 -12.42
#